data_AF-A0A7C5FNG4-F1
#
_entry.id   AF-A0A7C5FNG4-F1
#
_cell.length_a   1.000
_cell.length_b   1.000
_cell.length_c   1.000
_cell.angle_alpha   90.00
_cell.angle_beta   90.00
_cell.angle_gamma   90.00
#
_symmetry.space_group_name_H-M   'P 1'
#
loop_
_entity.id
_entity.type
_entity.pdbx_description
1 polymer ?
#
loop_
_entity_poly.entity_id
_entity_poly.type
_entity_poly.pdbx_seq_one_letter_code
_entity_poly.pdbx_strand_id
1 'polypeptide(L)'
;MYKIAFDKSAEREFLKLESEAQKIVSTKILELRDGNFSNDKQLKGKHKGKFRKRAGNYRIIYLKENNLLVISVIRIAHRKEVY
;
A
#
# COMPACT_ATOMS: atom_id res chain seq x y z
N MET A 1 6.27 5.96 -15.10
CA MET A 1 5.66 4.79 -14.43
C MET A 1 6.68 4.17 -13.50
N TYR A 2 6.26 3.74 -12.32
CA TYR A 2 7.08 3.08 -11.32
C TYR A 2 6.97 1.56 -11.47
N LYS A 3 8.03 0.83 -11.15
CA LYS A 3 7.95 -0.63 -10.97
C LYS A 3 7.34 -0.92 -9.60
N ILE A 4 6.44 -1.90 -9.53
CA ILE A 4 5.85 -2.38 -8.27
C ILE A 4 6.55 -3.67 -7.87
N ALA A 5 7.09 -3.72 -6.66
CA ALA A 5 7.57 -4.94 -6.02
C ALA A 5 6.77 -5.18 -4.74
N PHE A 6 6.46 -6.44 -4.42
CA PHE A 6 5.80 -6.81 -3.18
C PHE A 6 6.79 -7.52 -2.26
N ASP A 7 6.76 -7.18 -0.97
CA ASP A 7 7.31 -8.08 0.04
C ASP A 7 6.45 -9.35 0.12
N LYS A 8 7.08 -10.50 0.39
CA LYS A 8 6.39 -11.81 0.47
C LYS A 8 5.22 -11.81 1.46
N SER A 9 5.31 -11.03 2.55
CA SER A 9 4.21 -10.85 3.50
C SER A 9 3.04 -10.08 2.89
N ALA A 10 3.32 -8.98 2.18
CA ALA A 10 2.31 -8.15 1.55
C ALA A 10 1.56 -8.90 0.45
N GLU A 11 2.27 -9.71 -0.34
CA GLU A 11 1.66 -10.57 -1.35
C GLU A 11 0.68 -11.57 -0.73
N ARG A 12 1.10 -12.28 0.33
CA ARG A 12 0.22 -13.23 1.04
C ARG A 12 -1.00 -12.54 1.67
N GLU A 13 -0.83 -11.35 2.23
CA GLU A 13 -1.93 -10.56 2.79
C GLU A 13 -2.93 -10.15 1.70
N PHE A 14 -2.44 -9.70 0.54
CA PHE A 14 -3.26 -9.35 -0.59
C PHE A 14 -4.06 -10.55 -1.14
N LEU A 15 -3.42 -11.70 -1.29
CA LEU A 15 -4.08 -12.91 -1.80
C LEU A 15 -5.18 -13.45 -0.87
N LYS A 16 -5.13 -13.11 0.43
CA LYS A 16 -6.16 -13.47 1.42
C LYS A 16 -7.37 -12.54 1.43
N LEU A 17 -7.31 -11.41 0.71
CA LEU A 17 -8.43 -10.48 0.63
C LEU A 17 -9.59 -11.09 -0.18
N GLU A 18 -10.80 -10.79 0.25
CA GLU A 18 -12.02 -11.04 -0.55
C GLU A 18 -11.94 -10.32 -1.90
N SER A 19 -12.62 -10.86 -2.92
CA SER A 19 -12.50 -10.38 -4.30
C SER A 19 -12.77 -8.88 -4.47
N GLU A 20 -13.75 -8.32 -3.73
CA GLU A 20 -14.05 -6.89 -3.79
C GLU A 20 -12.92 -6.03 -3.19
N ALA A 21 -12.33 -6.49 -2.09
CA ALA A 21 -11.19 -5.84 -1.48
C ALA A 21 -9.95 -5.90 -2.37
N GLN A 22 -9.70 -7.05 -3.02
CA GLN A 22 -8.61 -7.18 -4.00
C GLN A 22 -8.76 -6.19 -5.15
N LYS A 23 -9.97 -6.02 -5.70
CA LYS A 23 -10.23 -5.04 -6.76
C LYS A 23 -9.89 -3.62 -6.31
N ILE A 24 -10.39 -3.21 -5.15
CA ILE A 24 -10.14 -1.85 -4.61
C ILE A 24 -8.63 -1.63 -4.40
N VAL A 25 -7.94 -2.60 -3.80
CA VAL A 25 -6.50 -2.50 -3.54
C VAL A 25 -5.71 -2.47 -4.85
N SER A 26 -6.02 -3.35 -5.81
CA SER A 26 -5.38 -3.38 -7.13
C SER A 26 -5.50 -2.05 -7.85
N THR A 27 -6.68 -1.44 -7.88
CA THR A 27 -6.89 -0.11 -8.47
C THR A 27 -5.96 0.94 -7.85
N LYS A 28 -5.79 0.92 -6.52
CA LYS A 28 -4.88 1.84 -5.82
C LYS A 28 -3.40 1.54 -6.07
N ILE A 29 -3.03 0.27 -6.31
CA ILE A 29 -1.66 -0.11 -6.70
C ILE A 29 -1.36 0.36 -8.13
N LEU A 30 -2.33 0.29 -9.04
CA LEU A 30 -2.18 0.84 -10.39
C LEU A 30 -2.02 2.36 -10.38
N GLU A 31 -2.80 3.07 -9.55
CA GLU A 31 -2.58 4.51 -9.34
C GLU A 31 -1.14 4.80 -8.88
N LEU A 32 -0.62 4.03 -7.93
CA LEU A 32 0.77 4.16 -7.46
C LEU A 32 1.77 3.91 -8.58
N ARG A 33 1.57 2.86 -9.38
CA ARG A 33 2.41 2.53 -10.54
C ARG A 33 2.46 3.69 -11.53
N ASP A 34 1.34 4.38 -11.72
CA ASP A 34 1.25 5.51 -12.65
C ASP A 34 1.78 6.82 -12.03
N GLY A 35 2.23 6.78 -10.77
CA GLY A 35 2.83 7.91 -10.05
C GLY A 35 1.82 8.80 -9.34
N ASN A 36 0.57 8.35 -9.18
CA ASN A 36 -0.45 9.07 -8.45
C ASN A 36 -0.35 8.78 -6.95
N PHE A 37 0.34 9.69 -6.25
CA PHE A 37 0.54 9.68 -4.79
C PHE A 37 -0.43 10.61 -4.05
N SER A 38 -1.53 11.01 -4.69
CA SER A 38 -2.47 11.99 -4.12
C SER A 38 -3.08 11.48 -2.82
N ASN A 39 -3.14 12.33 -1.80
CA ASN A 39 -3.69 12.04 -0.47
C ASN A 39 -2.92 11.00 0.35
N ASP A 40 -1.76 10.55 -0.13
CA ASP A 40 -0.91 9.63 0.61
C ASP A 40 -0.20 10.38 1.75
N LYS A 41 -0.06 9.72 2.90
CA LYS A 41 0.59 10.31 4.08
C LYS A 41 1.90 9.62 4.37
N GLN A 42 2.95 10.41 4.60
CA GLN A 42 4.21 9.88 5.11
C GLN A 42 4.03 9.37 6.54
N LEU A 43 4.61 8.21 6.83
CA LEU A 43 4.65 7.66 8.18
C LEU A 43 5.72 8.37 9.01
N LYS A 44 5.48 8.45 10.33
CA LYS A 44 6.36 9.11 11.30
C LYS A 44 7.10 8.08 12.18
N GLY A 45 8.09 8.54 12.95
CA GLY A 45 8.84 7.73 13.91
C GLY A 45 9.64 6.60 13.23
N LYS A 46 9.57 5.39 13.80
CA LYS A 46 10.29 4.20 13.30
C LYS A 46 9.97 3.77 11.86
N HIS A 47 8.95 4.36 11.25
CA HIS A 47 8.53 4.07 9.87
C HIS A 47 8.79 5.25 8.91
N LYS A 48 9.61 6.24 9.31
CA LYS A 48 10.01 7.36 8.46
C LYS A 48 10.56 6.85 7.12
N GLY A 49 10.21 7.53 6.04
CA GLY A 49 10.54 7.13 4.66
C GLY A 49 9.46 6.31 3.96
N LYS A 50 8.57 5.65 4.72
CA LYS A 50 7.41 4.94 4.16
C LYS A 50 6.20 5.86 4.03
N PHE A 51 5.30 5.50 3.13
CA PHE A 51 4.06 6.20 2.83
C PHE A 51 2.86 5.28 3.00
N ARG A 52 1.69 5.87 3.22
CA ARG A 52 0.41 5.18 3.35
C ARG A 52 -0.62 5.72 2.38
N LYS A 53 -1.11 4.85 1.51
CA LYS A 53 -2.27 5.09 0.62
C LYS A 53 -3.54 4.43 1.16
N ARG A 54 -4.69 5.10 1.03
CA ARG A 54 -6.00 4.57 1.44
C ARG A 54 -6.67 3.82 0.29
N ALA A 55 -7.15 2.61 0.56
CA ALA A 55 -7.88 1.76 -0.38
C ALA A 55 -9.16 1.23 0.30
N GLY A 56 -10.22 2.05 0.34
CA GLY A 56 -11.44 1.72 1.08
C GLY A 56 -11.18 1.59 2.59
N ASN A 57 -11.39 0.37 3.12
CA ASN A 57 -11.12 -0.02 4.51
C ASN A 57 -9.65 -0.46 4.74
N TYR A 58 -8.86 -0.55 3.68
CA TYR A 58 -7.49 -1.03 3.69
C TYR A 58 -6.47 0.10 3.56
N ARG A 59 -5.22 -0.18 3.97
CA ARG A 59 -4.09 0.74 3.84
C ARG A 59 -2.92 0.03 3.17
N ILE A 60 -2.40 0.64 2.12
CA ILE A 60 -1.20 0.17 1.43
C ILE A 60 -0.03 0.96 2.00
N ILE A 61 0.94 0.27 2.60
CA ILE A 61 2.20 0.86 3.04
C ILE A 61 3.27 0.53 2.01
N TYR A 62 3.90 1.58 1.49
CA TYR A 62 4.92 1.44 0.46
C TYR A 62 6.11 2.35 0.76
N LEU A 63 7.26 1.97 0.21
CA LEU A 63 8.47 2.75 0.16
C LEU A 63 8.68 3.21 -1.28
N LYS A 64 9.10 4.46 -1.45
CA LYS A 64 9.47 5.00 -2.75
C LYS A 64 10.99 5.10 -2.83
N GLU A 65 11.59 4.32 -3.73
CA GLU A 65 13.03 4.31 -3.98
C GLU A 65 13.29 4.63 -5.45
N ASN A 66 13.71 5.87 -5.76
CA ASN A 66 13.97 6.31 -7.13
C ASN A 66 12.75 6.05 -8.05
N ASN A 67 12.88 5.11 -9.00
CA ASN A 67 11.83 4.68 -9.94
C ASN A 67 11.13 3.37 -9.54
N LEU A 68 11.43 2.84 -8.36
CA LEU A 68 10.86 1.63 -7.79
C LEU A 68 9.92 1.99 -6.62
N LEU A 69 8.72 1.42 -6.63
CA LEU A 69 7.84 1.41 -5.48
C LEU A 69 7.86 0.00 -4.89
N VAL A 70 8.42 -0.10 -3.69
CA VAL A 70 8.42 -1.35 -2.92
C VAL A 70 7.20 -1.32 -2.00
N ILE A 71 6.19 -2.11 -2.33
CA ILE A 71 5.02 -2.32 -1.47
C ILE A 71 5.43 -3.32 -0.38
N SER A 72 5.76 -2.77 0.79
CA SER A 72 6.29 -3.57 1.88
C SER A 72 5.22 -4.24 2.74
N VAL A 73 4.08 -3.58 2.93
CA VAL A 73 3.03 -4.09 3.83
C VAL A 73 1.66 -3.65 3.32
N ILE A 74 0.73 -4.59 3.15
CA ILE A 74 -0.67 -4.28 2.87
C ILE A 74 -1.44 -4.50 4.17
N ARG A 75 -1.27 -3.56 5.11
CA ARG A 75 -1.86 -3.71 6.43
C ARG A 75 -3.39 -3.56 6.31
N ILE A 76 -4.08 -4.69 6.42
CA ILE A 76 -5.50 -4.73 6.76
C ILE A 76 -5.58 -4.30 8.20
N ALA A 77 -6.17 -3.13 8.44
CA ALA A 77 -6.61 -2.83 9.77
C ALA A 77 -7.82 -1.94 9.62
N HIS A 78 -8.97 -2.53 9.96
CA HIS A 78 -10.16 -1.80 10.30
C HIS A 78 -9.72 -0.66 11.24
N ARG A 79 -10.28 0.53 11.08
CA ARG A 79 -9.93 1.79 11.78
C ARG A 79 -9.68 1.66 13.31
N LYS A 80 -10.10 0.55 13.94
CA LYS A 80 -9.83 0.16 15.34
C LYS A 80 -8.45 -0.47 15.61
N GLU A 81 -7.72 -1.00 14.63
CA GLU A 81 -6.45 -1.73 14.84
C GLU A 81 -5.19 -1.00 14.31
N VAL A 82 -5.36 0.24 13.83
CA VAL A 82 -4.26 1.09 13.33
C VAL A 82 -3.77 2.11 14.34
N TYR A 83 -4.51 2.31 15.44
CA TYR A 83 -4.07 3.17 16.55
C TYR A 83 -3.45 2.32 17.64
#